data_AF-A0A0U5BDG7-F1
#
_entry.id   AF-A0A0U5BDG7-F1
#
_cell.length_a   1.000
_cell.length_b   1.000
_cell.length_c   1.000
_cell.angle_alpha   90.00
_cell.angle_beta   90.00
_cell.angle_gamma   90.00
#
_symmetry.space_group_name_H-M   'P 1'
#
loop_
_entity.id
_entity.type
_entity.pdbx_description
1 polymer ?
#
loop_
_entity_poly.entity_id
_entity_poly.type
_entity_poly.pdbx_seq_one_letter_code
_entity_poly.pdbx_strand_id
1 'polypeptide(L)'
;MISALSIPSPGEEWRAFNLGQWLRDIGLSWFSLDITINAYALCILLGIAAAVWLTHVRLTRRGAEPWIVLDIALFAVPLGIIGGRIYHVVTHPADYFFPGADLLRVLYIWEGGMAIFGALIGGAVGAYIGCRVTGIRFWSFADALAPGLLIAQAFGRLGNWFNQELFGLPTDLPWGLEIDRPNAAIPVGLPEDVLFHPTFLYEIVWNLAGAALLLLIDARLRVQWGKLLGGYLIWYGVGRSVFETIRLDPSELFLGVRVNVWAAWAAVLLGIIIVIVQRRRHPGAEPGPYVAGRGWTPEAGVDSEAVYTETDLAGNDAALVAEKSGAPSATSGPAANA
;
A
#
# COMPACT_ATOMS: atom_id res chain seq x y z
N MET A 1 20.44 -10.74 34.97
CA MET A 1 19.00 -10.52 35.32
C MET A 1 18.42 -9.68 34.20
N ILE A 2 17.42 -10.19 33.49
CA ILE A 2 16.71 -9.45 32.46
C ILE A 2 16.04 -8.23 33.12
N SER A 3 16.18 -7.06 32.49
CA SER A 3 15.60 -5.81 32.99
C SER A 3 14.08 -5.95 33.13
N ALA A 4 13.47 -5.45 34.22
CA ALA A 4 12.00 -5.48 34.37
C ALA A 4 11.24 -4.65 33.31
N LEU A 5 11.95 -3.84 32.52
CA LEU A 5 11.42 -3.01 31.45
C LEU A 5 11.71 -3.56 30.05
N SER A 6 12.34 -4.74 29.94
CA SER A 6 12.61 -5.37 28.64
C SER A 6 11.31 -5.66 27.91
N ILE A 7 11.41 -5.72 26.59
CA ILE A 7 10.27 -6.00 25.73
C ILE A 7 10.31 -7.49 25.42
N PRO A 8 9.32 -8.27 25.88
CA PRO A 8 9.25 -9.68 25.54
C PRO A 8 8.86 -9.85 24.07
N SER A 9 9.39 -10.90 23.46
CA SER A 9 8.92 -11.34 22.15
C SER A 9 7.74 -12.31 22.27
N PRO A 10 6.80 -12.31 21.30
CA PRO A 10 5.72 -13.28 21.29
C PRO A 10 6.27 -14.69 21.08
N GLY A 11 5.70 -15.67 21.79
CA GLY A 11 6.02 -17.09 21.62
C GLY A 11 5.68 -17.60 20.21
N GLU A 12 6.19 -18.80 19.89
CA GLU A 12 6.04 -19.41 18.56
C GLU A 12 4.59 -19.60 18.14
N GLU A 13 3.68 -19.81 19.09
CA GLU A 13 2.23 -19.94 18.86
C GLU A 13 1.59 -18.69 18.23
N TRP A 14 2.23 -17.53 18.37
CA TRP A 14 1.79 -16.27 17.76
C TRP A 14 2.38 -16.01 16.37
N ARG A 15 3.34 -16.82 15.93
CA ARG A 15 3.98 -16.65 14.60
C ARG A 15 3.08 -17.11 13.48
N ALA A 16 2.34 -18.19 13.71
CA ALA A 16 1.54 -18.84 12.69
C ALA A 16 0.26 -19.44 13.28
N PHE A 17 -0.83 -19.23 12.57
CA PHE A 17 -2.13 -19.79 12.89
C PHE A 17 -2.51 -20.84 11.85
N ASN A 18 -2.80 -22.07 12.30
CA ASN A 18 -3.27 -23.12 11.41
C ASN A 18 -4.80 -23.06 11.29
N LEU A 19 -5.28 -22.49 10.19
CA LEU A 19 -6.70 -22.36 9.90
C LEU A 19 -7.37 -23.73 9.73
N GLY A 20 -6.67 -24.68 9.10
CA GLY A 20 -7.20 -26.03 8.90
C GLY A 20 -7.46 -26.75 10.21
N GLN A 21 -6.50 -26.68 11.13
CA GLN A 21 -6.64 -27.24 12.47
C GLN A 21 -7.77 -26.56 13.24
N TRP A 22 -7.83 -25.24 13.25
CA TRP A 22 -8.88 -24.50 13.93
C TRP A 22 -10.28 -24.83 13.40
N LEU A 23 -10.45 -24.97 12.07
CA LEU A 23 -11.72 -25.37 11.47
C LEU A 23 -12.14 -26.79 11.89
N ARG A 24 -11.18 -27.72 11.98
CA ARG A 24 -11.43 -29.08 12.48
C ARG A 24 -11.84 -29.07 13.95
N ASP A 25 -11.19 -28.25 14.77
CA ASP A 25 -11.46 -28.14 16.21
C ASP A 25 -12.89 -27.59 16.49
N ILE A 26 -13.44 -26.75 15.61
CA ILE A 26 -14.84 -26.26 15.70
C ILE A 26 -15.88 -27.18 15.04
N GLY A 27 -15.48 -28.38 14.57
CA GLY A 27 -16.39 -29.41 14.06
C GLY A 27 -16.44 -29.57 12.54
N LEU A 28 -15.63 -28.84 11.77
CA LEU A 28 -15.53 -28.99 10.32
C LEU A 28 -14.49 -30.06 9.94
N SER A 29 -14.68 -31.30 10.41
CA SER A 29 -13.75 -32.40 10.20
C SER A 29 -13.54 -32.80 8.72
N TRP A 30 -14.44 -32.38 7.82
CA TRP A 30 -14.31 -32.56 6.37
C TRP A 30 -13.27 -31.62 5.73
N PHE A 31 -12.83 -30.57 6.44
CA PHE A 31 -11.82 -29.65 5.95
C PHE A 31 -10.41 -30.22 6.16
N SER A 32 -9.82 -30.75 5.08
CA SER A 32 -8.54 -31.47 5.11
C SER A 32 -7.32 -30.62 4.74
N LEU A 33 -7.54 -29.38 4.25
CA LEU A 33 -6.44 -28.51 3.85
C LEU A 33 -5.69 -27.98 5.07
N ASP A 34 -4.37 -28.12 5.06
CA ASP A 34 -3.50 -27.59 6.10
C ASP A 34 -2.99 -26.20 5.67
N ILE A 35 -3.73 -25.17 6.06
CA ILE A 35 -3.45 -23.78 5.68
C ILE A 35 -2.87 -23.05 6.89
N THR A 36 -1.56 -22.82 6.84
CA THR A 36 -0.83 -22.03 7.83
C THR A 36 -0.82 -20.56 7.40
N ILE A 37 -1.38 -19.70 8.24
CA ILE A 37 -1.39 -18.25 8.04
C ILE A 37 -0.36 -17.64 8.99
N ASN A 38 0.67 -17.01 8.44
CA ASN A 38 1.67 -16.33 9.26
C ASN A 38 1.16 -14.98 9.77
N ALA A 39 1.47 -14.65 11.03
CA ALA A 39 1.07 -13.39 11.65
C ALA A 39 1.65 -12.16 10.93
N TYR A 40 2.86 -12.26 10.39
CA TYR A 40 3.44 -11.19 9.57
C TYR A 40 2.60 -10.91 8.32
N ALA A 41 2.00 -11.95 7.70
CA ALA A 41 1.16 -11.79 6.52
C ALA A 41 -0.14 -11.06 6.89
N LEU A 42 -0.74 -11.41 8.03
CA LEU A 42 -1.89 -10.68 8.57
C LEU A 42 -1.55 -9.22 8.86
N CYS A 43 -0.40 -8.94 9.46
CA CYS A 43 0.06 -7.58 9.70
C CYS A 43 0.21 -6.80 8.38
N ILE A 44 0.85 -7.38 7.36
CA ILE A 44 0.99 -6.74 6.04
C ILE A 44 -0.38 -6.47 5.41
N LEU A 45 -1.32 -7.42 5.47
CA LEU A 45 -2.68 -7.25 4.95
C LEU A 45 -3.44 -6.12 5.66
N LEU A 46 -3.33 -6.05 6.99
CA LEU A 46 -3.89 -4.95 7.78
C LEU A 46 -3.25 -3.60 7.40
N GLY A 47 -1.93 -3.59 7.16
CA GLY A 47 -1.21 -2.42 6.67
C GLY A 47 -1.71 -1.95 5.30
N ILE A 48 -1.88 -2.88 4.35
CA ILE A 48 -2.44 -2.59 3.02
C ILE A 48 -3.87 -2.05 3.16
N ALA A 49 -4.73 -2.70 3.95
CA ALA A 49 -6.10 -2.27 4.18
C ALA A 49 -6.16 -0.85 4.78
N ALA A 50 -5.32 -0.55 5.78
CA ALA A 50 -5.22 0.77 6.38
C ALA A 50 -4.72 1.83 5.38
N ALA A 51 -3.71 1.49 4.56
CA ALA A 51 -3.20 2.38 3.52
C ALA A 51 -4.26 2.67 2.44
N VAL A 52 -4.96 1.65 1.97
CA VAL A 52 -6.06 1.78 0.98
C VAL A 52 -7.18 2.62 1.55
N TRP A 53 -7.63 2.34 2.77
CA TRP A 53 -8.69 3.10 3.43
C TRP A 53 -8.31 4.57 3.61
N LEU A 54 -7.11 4.87 4.12
CA LEU A 54 -6.66 6.25 4.28
C LEU A 54 -6.52 6.97 2.93
N THR A 55 -5.98 6.30 1.92
CA THR A 55 -5.86 6.84 0.56
C THR A 55 -7.23 7.16 0.00
N HIS A 56 -8.20 6.25 0.15
CA HIS A 56 -9.59 6.45 -0.24
C HIS A 56 -10.16 7.70 0.44
N VAL A 57 -10.12 7.78 1.78
CA VAL A 57 -10.66 8.94 2.52
C VAL A 57 -10.04 10.25 2.02
N ARG A 58 -8.73 10.27 1.77
CA ARG A 58 -8.02 11.47 1.31
C ARG A 58 -8.33 11.84 -0.13
N LEU A 59 -8.44 10.85 -1.02
CA LEU A 59 -8.70 11.07 -2.44
C LEU A 59 -10.17 11.47 -2.68
N THR A 60 -11.11 10.85 -1.98
CA THR A 60 -12.55 11.22 -2.01
C THR A 60 -12.77 12.63 -1.47
N ARG A 61 -12.08 13.03 -0.39
CA ARG A 61 -12.10 14.43 0.10
C ARG A 61 -11.59 15.44 -0.91
N ARG A 62 -10.79 15.01 -1.88
CA ARG A 62 -10.33 15.84 -3.01
C ARG A 62 -11.31 15.83 -4.19
N GLY A 63 -12.42 15.10 -4.11
CA GLY A 63 -13.46 15.01 -5.15
C GLY A 63 -13.31 13.83 -6.10
N ALA A 64 -12.55 12.79 -5.72
CA ALA A 64 -12.51 11.54 -6.47
C ALA A 64 -13.71 10.65 -6.14
N GLU A 65 -14.04 9.77 -7.07
CA GLU A 65 -15.02 8.70 -6.87
C GLU A 65 -14.65 7.84 -5.65
N PRO A 66 -15.62 7.53 -4.76
CA PRO A 66 -15.40 6.61 -3.65
C PRO A 66 -14.85 5.27 -4.14
N TRP A 67 -13.86 4.74 -3.41
CA TRP A 67 -13.23 3.45 -3.67
C TRP A 67 -12.51 3.24 -5.01
N ILE A 68 -12.35 4.27 -5.85
CA ILE A 68 -11.53 4.20 -7.10
C ILE A 68 -10.07 3.80 -6.86
N VAL A 69 -9.60 3.92 -5.60
CA VAL A 69 -8.30 3.43 -5.16
C VAL A 69 -8.16 1.92 -5.37
N LEU A 70 -9.26 1.15 -5.27
CA LEU A 70 -9.26 -0.29 -5.51
C LEU A 70 -8.96 -0.62 -6.98
N ASP A 71 -9.50 0.16 -7.91
CA ASP A 71 -9.23 0.00 -9.35
C ASP A 71 -7.75 0.24 -9.65
N ILE A 72 -7.14 1.23 -8.98
CA ILE A 72 -5.69 1.49 -9.09
C ILE A 72 -4.90 0.34 -8.44
N ALA A 73 -5.35 -0.17 -7.28
CA ALA A 73 -4.71 -1.27 -6.58
C ALA A 73 -4.73 -2.58 -7.39
N LEU A 74 -5.76 -2.80 -8.22
CA LEU A 74 -5.88 -3.95 -9.11
C LEU A 74 -4.74 -4.02 -10.14
N PHE A 75 -4.14 -2.88 -10.51
CA PHE A 75 -2.93 -2.84 -11.31
C PHE A 75 -1.66 -2.83 -10.45
N ALA A 76 -1.64 -2.05 -9.36
CA ALA A 76 -0.45 -1.87 -8.53
C ALA A 76 0.00 -3.17 -7.84
N VAL A 77 -0.92 -3.94 -7.25
CA VAL A 77 -0.57 -5.13 -6.48
C VAL A 77 -0.03 -6.25 -7.37
N PRO A 78 -0.70 -6.68 -8.47
CA PRO A 78 -0.16 -7.72 -9.32
C PRO A 78 1.16 -7.33 -9.99
N LEU A 79 1.28 -6.09 -10.49
CA LEU A 79 2.54 -5.63 -11.08
C LEU A 79 3.66 -5.49 -10.04
N GLY A 80 3.33 -5.18 -8.79
CA GLY A 80 4.28 -5.26 -7.67
C GLY A 80 4.77 -6.69 -7.45
N ILE A 81 3.87 -7.67 -7.42
CA ILE A 81 4.26 -9.08 -7.27
C ILE A 81 5.13 -9.54 -8.45
N ILE A 82 4.71 -9.22 -9.69
CA ILE A 82 5.47 -9.56 -10.90
C ILE A 82 6.85 -8.88 -10.88
N GLY A 83 6.90 -7.58 -10.58
CA GLY A 83 8.15 -6.84 -10.52
C GLY A 83 9.10 -7.36 -9.45
N GLY A 84 8.59 -7.70 -8.27
CA GLY A 84 9.38 -8.28 -7.19
C GLY A 84 9.99 -9.63 -7.56
N ARG A 85 9.22 -10.45 -8.30
CA ARG A 85 9.70 -11.75 -8.78
C ARG A 85 10.76 -11.60 -9.86
N ILE A 86 10.50 -10.77 -10.87
CA ILE A 86 11.45 -10.50 -11.97
C ILE A 86 12.77 -9.99 -11.41
N TYR A 87 12.72 -9.01 -10.50
CA TYR A 87 13.93 -8.43 -9.93
C TYR A 87 14.74 -9.47 -9.14
N HIS A 88 14.08 -10.30 -8.33
CA HIS A 88 14.76 -11.37 -7.59
C HIS A 88 15.48 -12.35 -8.51
N VAL A 89 14.82 -12.80 -9.57
CA VAL A 89 15.38 -13.74 -10.56
C VAL A 89 16.58 -13.12 -11.29
N VAL A 90 16.50 -11.83 -11.62
CA VAL A 90 17.59 -11.10 -12.27
C VAL A 90 18.79 -10.91 -11.35
N THR A 91 18.58 -10.69 -10.05
CA THR A 91 19.70 -10.51 -9.10
C THR A 91 20.27 -11.81 -8.57
N HIS A 92 19.51 -12.92 -8.64
CA HIS A 92 19.94 -14.25 -8.19
C HIS A 92 19.88 -15.27 -9.34
N PRO A 93 20.57 -15.04 -10.47
CA PRO A 93 20.45 -15.92 -11.64
C PRO A 93 20.97 -17.34 -11.33
N ALA A 94 21.94 -17.48 -10.42
CA ALA A 94 22.49 -18.78 -10.03
C ALA A 94 21.46 -19.71 -9.38
N ASP A 95 20.40 -19.17 -8.77
CA ASP A 95 19.34 -19.96 -8.11
C ASP A 95 18.37 -20.58 -9.12
N TYR A 96 18.36 -20.09 -10.38
CA TYR A 96 17.39 -20.49 -11.40
C TYR A 96 18.04 -21.05 -12.67
N PHE A 97 19.27 -20.64 -12.98
CA PHE A 97 19.95 -20.98 -14.23
C PHE A 97 21.19 -21.84 -13.96
N PHE A 98 20.98 -23.10 -13.60
CA PHE A 98 22.03 -24.11 -13.42
C PHE A 98 21.71 -25.42 -14.17
N PRO A 99 22.71 -26.26 -14.50
CA PRO A 99 22.46 -27.53 -15.18
C PRO A 99 21.50 -28.43 -14.39
N GLY A 100 20.37 -28.79 -15.01
CA GLY A 100 19.32 -29.58 -14.37
C GLY A 100 18.27 -28.77 -13.60
N ALA A 101 18.32 -27.43 -13.64
CA ALA A 101 17.31 -26.57 -13.03
C ALA A 101 15.97 -26.67 -13.76
N ASP A 102 14.87 -26.62 -13.00
CA ASP A 102 13.54 -26.40 -13.54
C ASP A 102 13.30 -24.89 -13.74
N LEU A 103 13.34 -24.45 -15.00
CA LEU A 103 13.15 -23.05 -15.36
C LEU A 103 11.74 -22.52 -15.00
N LEU A 104 10.74 -23.39 -14.83
CA LEU A 104 9.40 -22.97 -14.42
C LEU A 104 9.36 -22.44 -12.98
N ARG A 105 10.34 -22.79 -12.14
CA ARG A 105 10.45 -22.27 -10.78
C ARG A 105 10.59 -20.75 -10.75
N VAL A 106 11.05 -20.10 -11.82
CA VAL A 106 11.03 -18.64 -11.98
C VAL A 106 9.63 -18.04 -11.76
N LEU A 107 8.55 -18.79 -11.98
CA LEU A 107 7.17 -18.34 -11.78
C LEU A 107 6.61 -18.64 -10.39
N TYR A 108 7.30 -19.46 -9.58
CA TYR A 108 6.77 -20.00 -8.32
C TYR A 108 6.92 -18.98 -7.18
N ILE A 109 6.04 -17.99 -7.18
CA ILE A 109 6.02 -16.92 -6.16
C ILE A 109 5.71 -17.43 -4.74
N TRP A 110 5.10 -18.60 -4.62
CA TRP A 110 4.78 -19.24 -3.33
C TRP A 110 5.98 -19.91 -2.67
N GLU A 111 7.08 -20.13 -3.40
CA GLU A 111 8.34 -20.63 -2.82
C GLU A 111 9.17 -19.51 -2.17
N GLY A 112 8.66 -18.27 -2.16
CA GLY A 112 9.40 -17.09 -1.73
C GLY A 112 10.19 -16.46 -2.87
N GLY A 113 11.30 -15.78 -2.56
CA GLY A 113 12.14 -15.13 -3.56
C GLY A 113 11.49 -13.91 -4.20
N MET A 114 11.21 -12.91 -3.38
CA MET A 114 10.59 -11.64 -3.79
C MET A 114 11.49 -10.48 -3.38
N ALA A 115 11.96 -9.71 -4.37
CA ALA A 115 12.83 -8.57 -4.09
C ALA A 115 12.02 -7.27 -3.93
N ILE A 116 12.23 -6.58 -2.81
CA ILE A 116 11.47 -5.38 -2.44
C ILE A 116 11.62 -4.24 -3.47
N PHE A 117 12.81 -4.06 -4.06
CA PHE A 117 13.02 -3.03 -5.08
C PHE A 117 12.21 -3.29 -6.35
N GLY A 118 12.15 -4.55 -6.79
CA GLY A 118 11.30 -4.96 -7.89
C GLY A 118 9.82 -4.73 -7.60
N ALA A 119 9.38 -5.05 -6.38
CA ALA A 119 8.00 -4.85 -5.97
C ALA A 119 7.62 -3.37 -5.91
N LEU A 120 8.52 -2.50 -5.45
CA LEU A 120 8.31 -1.06 -5.43
C LEU A 120 8.22 -0.48 -6.85
N ILE A 121 9.11 -0.88 -7.76
CA ILE A 121 9.10 -0.42 -9.15
C ILE A 121 7.85 -0.92 -9.87
N GLY A 122 7.57 -2.22 -9.79
CA GLY A 122 6.38 -2.82 -10.39
C GLY A 122 5.08 -2.22 -9.85
N GLY A 123 5.01 -2.01 -8.53
CA GLY A 123 3.87 -1.36 -7.90
C GLY A 123 3.68 0.10 -8.31
N ALA A 124 4.77 0.86 -8.43
CA ALA A 124 4.71 2.25 -8.91
C ALA A 124 4.26 2.34 -10.37
N VAL A 125 4.75 1.44 -11.24
CA VAL A 125 4.31 1.32 -12.63
C VAL A 125 2.83 0.95 -12.69
N GLY A 126 2.39 -0.03 -11.90
CA GLY A 126 0.99 -0.44 -11.85
C GLY A 126 0.07 0.67 -11.33
N ALA A 127 0.50 1.41 -10.30
CA ALA A 127 -0.23 2.58 -9.82
C ALA A 127 -0.33 3.68 -10.90
N TYR A 128 0.74 3.91 -11.66
CA TYR A 128 0.73 4.85 -12.78
C TYR A 128 -0.25 4.42 -13.88
N ILE A 129 -0.23 3.15 -14.28
CA ILE A 129 -1.17 2.59 -15.26
C ILE A 129 -2.61 2.71 -14.74
N GLY A 130 -2.86 2.30 -13.50
CA GLY A 130 -4.17 2.40 -12.86
C GLY A 130 -4.71 3.83 -12.85
N CYS A 131 -3.88 4.81 -12.51
CA CYS A 131 -4.23 6.24 -12.59
C CYS A 131 -4.59 6.67 -14.02
N ARG A 132 -3.87 6.18 -15.03
CA ARG A 132 -4.15 6.51 -16.44
C ARG A 132 -5.47 5.91 -16.90
N VAL A 133 -5.78 4.68 -16.49
CA VAL A 133 -7.05 4.00 -16.81
C VAL A 133 -8.22 4.71 -16.15
N THR A 134 -8.14 5.00 -14.86
CA THR A 134 -9.21 5.68 -14.09
C THR A 134 -9.33 7.16 -14.40
N GLY A 135 -8.32 7.77 -15.03
CA GLY A 135 -8.27 9.21 -15.30
C GLY A 135 -7.84 10.05 -14.09
N ILE A 136 -7.47 9.42 -12.97
CA ILE A 136 -6.90 10.08 -11.81
C ILE A 136 -5.49 10.62 -12.15
N ARG A 137 -5.20 11.84 -11.72
CA ARG A 137 -3.85 12.41 -11.76
C ARG A 137 -2.95 11.62 -10.81
N PHE A 138 -1.88 11.05 -11.35
CA PHE A 138 -0.90 10.28 -10.58
C PHE A 138 -0.41 11.02 -9.33
N TRP A 139 -0.15 12.33 -9.44
CA TRP A 139 0.32 13.13 -8.31
C TRP A 139 -0.72 13.30 -7.20
N SER A 140 -2.02 13.43 -7.54
CA SER A 140 -3.09 13.47 -6.54
C SER A 140 -3.19 12.14 -5.81
N PHE A 141 -3.09 11.03 -6.54
CA PHE A 141 -3.07 9.69 -5.96
C PHE A 141 -1.85 9.49 -5.05
N ALA A 142 -0.66 9.85 -5.53
CA ALA A 142 0.58 9.68 -4.78
C ALA A 142 0.60 10.50 -3.48
N ASP A 143 0.10 11.75 -3.50
CA ASP A 143 -0.04 12.57 -2.28
C ASP A 143 -1.12 12.01 -1.33
N ALA A 144 -2.19 11.41 -1.86
CA ALA A 144 -3.18 10.75 -1.02
C ALA A 144 -2.60 9.50 -0.34
N LEU A 145 -1.79 8.72 -1.08
CA LEU A 145 -1.18 7.46 -0.65
C LEU A 145 -0.01 7.64 0.33
N ALA A 146 0.77 8.72 0.20
CA ALA A 146 2.03 8.89 0.92
C ALA A 146 1.97 8.66 2.45
N PRO A 147 1.00 9.20 3.22
CA PRO A 147 0.89 8.87 4.64
C PRO A 147 0.49 7.40 4.89
N GLY A 148 -0.31 6.82 3.99
CA GLY A 148 -0.71 5.41 4.04
C GLY A 148 0.47 4.45 3.90
N LEU A 149 1.50 4.81 3.12
CA LEU A 149 2.73 4.00 2.99
C LEU A 149 3.43 3.83 4.33
N LEU A 150 3.56 4.89 5.12
CA LEU A 150 4.19 4.83 6.45
C LEU A 150 3.36 3.98 7.42
N ILE A 151 2.03 4.09 7.38
CA ILE A 151 1.15 3.25 8.20
C ILE A 151 1.32 1.77 7.81
N ALA A 152 1.31 1.45 6.51
CA ALA A 152 1.58 0.10 6.03
C ALA A 152 2.95 -0.42 6.51
N GLN A 153 3.99 0.43 6.49
CA GLN A 153 5.31 0.06 7.00
C GLN A 153 5.31 -0.20 8.51
N ALA A 154 4.57 0.58 9.30
CA ALA A 154 4.43 0.33 10.74
C ALA A 154 3.79 -1.04 11.01
N PHE A 155 2.75 -1.41 10.27
CA PHE A 155 2.17 -2.76 10.36
C PHE A 155 3.17 -3.84 9.92
N GLY A 156 3.93 -3.62 8.85
CA GLY A 156 5.00 -4.55 8.46
C GLY A 156 6.03 -4.79 9.56
N ARG A 157 6.40 -3.75 10.31
CA ARG A 157 7.32 -3.85 11.46
C ARG A 157 6.71 -4.62 12.63
N LEU A 158 5.40 -4.48 12.86
CA LEU A 158 4.71 -5.32 13.83
C LEU A 158 4.80 -6.81 13.46
N GLY A 159 4.75 -7.13 12.16
CA GLY A 159 5.00 -8.48 11.66
C GLY A 159 6.40 -9.01 11.99
N ASN A 160 7.43 -8.15 11.91
CA ASN A 160 8.80 -8.54 12.28
C ASN A 160 8.95 -8.86 13.77
N TRP A 161 8.17 -8.21 14.63
CA TRP A 161 8.14 -8.51 16.06
C TRP A 161 7.57 -9.90 16.35
N PHE A 162 6.46 -10.28 15.70
CA PHE A 162 5.93 -11.64 15.78
C PHE A 162 6.93 -12.68 15.27
N ASN A 163 7.56 -12.42 14.11
CA ASN A 163 8.56 -13.31 13.52
C ASN A 163 9.90 -13.32 14.27
N GLN A 164 10.12 -12.41 15.23
CA GLN A 164 11.39 -12.20 15.92
C GLN A 164 12.59 -12.06 14.95
N GLU A 165 12.44 -11.16 13.98
CA GLU A 165 13.43 -10.89 12.94
C GLU A 165 13.75 -9.39 12.81
N LEU A 166 14.85 -9.09 12.13
CA LEU A 166 15.27 -7.71 11.79
C LEU A 166 15.50 -6.79 13.02
N PHE A 167 15.87 -7.38 14.16
CA PHE A 167 16.23 -6.67 15.38
C PHE A 167 17.61 -6.00 15.30
N GLY A 168 17.89 -5.09 16.22
CA GLY A 168 19.12 -4.31 16.20
C GLY A 168 20.31 -4.98 16.89
N LEU A 169 21.39 -4.21 17.04
CA LEU A 169 22.60 -4.62 17.75
C LEU A 169 22.30 -4.98 19.23
N PRO A 170 23.17 -5.78 19.88
CA PRO A 170 23.14 -6.02 21.32
C PRO A 170 23.06 -4.71 22.12
N THR A 171 22.30 -4.71 23.21
CA THR A 171 22.07 -3.51 24.02
C THR A 171 21.87 -3.85 25.50
N ASP A 172 22.34 -2.96 26.37
CA ASP A 172 22.11 -3.02 27.83
C ASP A 172 20.99 -2.08 28.28
N LEU A 173 20.27 -1.47 27.32
CA LEU A 173 19.19 -0.54 27.61
C LEU A 173 18.02 -1.24 28.31
N PRO A 174 17.31 -0.57 29.23
CA PRO A 174 16.29 -1.22 30.04
C PRO A 174 15.09 -1.71 29.21
N TRP A 175 14.85 -1.15 28.01
CA TRP A 175 13.81 -1.57 27.05
C TRP A 175 14.34 -2.47 25.92
N GLY A 176 15.45 -3.17 26.15
CA GLY A 176 15.98 -4.14 25.20
C GLY A 176 14.95 -5.21 24.84
N LEU A 177 14.97 -5.65 23.59
CA LEU A 177 14.13 -6.70 23.03
C LEU A 177 14.72 -8.07 23.38
N GLU A 178 13.89 -8.92 23.97
CA GLU A 178 14.18 -10.33 24.15
C GLU A 178 13.91 -11.07 22.84
N ILE A 179 14.79 -12.00 22.47
CA ILE A 179 14.60 -12.87 21.29
C ILE A 179 14.77 -14.31 21.75
N ASP A 180 13.77 -15.14 21.43
CA ASP A 180 13.78 -16.55 21.80
C ASP A 180 14.91 -17.30 21.09
N ARG A 181 15.45 -18.32 21.75
CA ARG A 181 16.48 -19.20 21.21
C ARG A 181 15.93 -20.63 21.07
N PRO A 182 16.34 -21.38 20.03
CA PRO A 182 17.28 -20.99 18.98
C PRO A 182 16.63 -20.07 17.93
N ASN A 183 17.36 -19.05 17.48
CA ASN A 183 16.94 -18.18 16.38
C ASN A 183 18.12 -17.94 15.42
N ALA A 184 17.93 -18.28 14.15
CA ALA A 184 18.95 -18.20 13.11
C ALA A 184 19.41 -16.77 12.80
N ALA A 185 18.60 -15.76 13.16
CA ALA A 185 18.96 -14.35 13.01
C ALA A 185 19.97 -13.87 14.08
N ILE A 186 20.19 -14.65 15.15
CA ILE A 186 21.19 -14.32 16.19
C ILE A 186 22.58 -14.82 15.74
N PRO A 187 23.60 -13.94 15.64
CA PRO A 187 24.98 -14.35 15.37
C PRO A 187 25.52 -15.33 16.42
N VAL A 188 26.29 -16.31 15.95
CA VAL A 188 26.96 -17.30 16.82
C VAL A 188 27.95 -16.61 17.77
N GLY A 189 27.94 -16.99 19.04
CA GLY A 189 28.89 -16.51 20.05
C GLY A 189 28.38 -15.37 20.96
N LEU A 190 27.14 -14.92 20.79
CA LEU A 190 26.51 -13.96 21.71
C LEU A 190 25.97 -14.64 22.97
N PRO A 191 26.07 -14.01 24.17
CA PRO A 191 25.53 -14.52 25.43
C PRO A 191 24.04 -14.86 25.36
N GLU A 192 23.60 -15.85 26.14
CA GLU A 192 22.19 -16.29 26.11
C GLU A 192 21.21 -15.21 26.57
N ASP A 193 21.61 -14.38 27.52
CA ASP A 193 20.81 -13.31 28.13
C ASP A 193 20.96 -11.93 27.44
N VAL A 194 21.56 -11.91 26.25
CA VAL A 194 21.74 -10.67 25.48
C VAL A 194 20.38 -10.11 25.02
N LEU A 195 20.19 -8.80 25.21
CA LEU A 195 19.05 -8.07 24.67
C LEU A 195 19.45 -7.33 23.39
N PHE A 196 18.47 -7.04 22.53
CA PHE A 196 18.70 -6.36 21.26
C PHE A 196 17.95 -5.03 21.21
N HIS A 197 18.43 -4.08 20.39
CA HIS A 197 17.65 -2.88 20.12
C HIS A 197 16.30 -3.25 19.45
N PRO A 198 15.13 -2.85 19.98
CA PRO A 198 13.81 -3.08 19.38
C PRO A 198 13.59 -2.19 18.15
N THR A 199 14.32 -2.45 17.06
CA THR A 199 14.22 -1.71 15.79
C THR A 199 12.80 -1.69 15.24
N PHE A 200 12.02 -2.77 15.40
CA PHE A 200 10.61 -2.80 15.01
C PHE A 200 9.83 -1.66 15.66
N LEU A 201 10.02 -1.42 16.97
CA LEU A 201 9.31 -0.41 17.73
C LEU A 201 9.77 0.99 17.34
N TYR A 202 11.08 1.18 17.21
CA TYR A 202 11.64 2.46 16.76
C TYR A 202 11.12 2.84 15.37
N GLU A 203 11.06 1.88 14.44
CA GLU A 203 10.53 2.08 13.10
C GLU A 203 9.00 2.30 13.10
N ILE A 204 8.23 1.61 13.94
CA ILE A 204 6.79 1.89 14.13
C ILE A 204 6.58 3.33 14.57
N VAL A 205 7.28 3.77 15.61
CA VAL A 205 7.16 5.14 16.15
C VAL A 205 7.55 6.15 15.08
N TRP A 206 8.67 5.94 14.37
CA TRP A 206 9.11 6.80 13.28
C TRP A 206 8.09 6.90 12.14
N ASN A 207 7.52 5.76 11.74
CA ASN A 207 6.54 5.70 10.66
C ASN A 207 5.23 6.39 11.06
N LEU A 208 4.71 6.13 12.26
CA LEU A 208 3.49 6.79 12.75
C LEU A 208 3.69 8.30 12.96
N ALA A 209 4.84 8.71 13.49
CA ALA A 209 5.21 10.12 13.61
C ALA A 209 5.30 10.79 12.24
N GLY A 210 5.89 10.12 11.25
CA GLY A 210 5.94 10.60 9.87
C GLY A 210 4.56 10.71 9.23
N ALA A 211 3.71 9.70 9.40
CA ALA A 211 2.34 9.72 8.88
C ALA A 211 1.57 10.91 9.48
N ALA A 212 1.64 11.08 10.81
CA ALA A 212 1.04 12.21 11.50
C ALA A 212 1.60 13.55 10.99
N LEU A 213 2.91 13.67 10.83
CA LEU A 213 3.56 14.88 10.31
C LEU A 213 3.07 15.22 8.90
N LEU A 214 3.04 14.25 7.98
CA LEU A 214 2.56 14.47 6.61
C LEU A 214 1.08 14.86 6.59
N LEU A 215 0.25 14.22 7.42
CA LEU A 215 -1.17 14.58 7.55
C LEU A 215 -1.35 16.00 8.09
N LEU A 216 -0.55 16.41 9.09
CA LEU A 216 -0.59 17.77 9.65
C LEU A 216 -0.12 18.82 8.64
N ILE A 217 0.95 18.52 7.89
CA ILE A 217 1.46 19.37 6.81
C ILE A 217 0.38 19.54 5.74
N ASP A 218 -0.23 18.45 5.29
CA ASP A 218 -1.28 18.49 4.28
C ASP A 218 -2.53 19.22 4.76
N ALA A 219 -2.94 19.03 6.02
CA ALA A 219 -4.08 19.72 6.59
C ALA A 219 -3.87 21.25 6.64
N ARG A 220 -2.65 21.71 6.93
CA ARG A 220 -2.33 23.14 7.03
C ARG A 220 -2.01 23.80 5.70
N LEU A 221 -1.26 23.12 4.84
CA LEU A 221 -0.71 23.70 3.62
C LEU A 221 -1.42 23.24 2.34
N ARG A 222 -2.35 22.28 2.45
CA ARG A 222 -3.07 21.66 1.32
C ARG A 222 -2.09 21.23 0.23
N VAL A 223 -1.21 20.29 0.58
CA VAL A 223 -0.09 19.91 -0.27
C VAL A 223 -0.60 19.12 -1.48
N GLN A 224 -0.15 19.53 -2.66
CA GLN A 224 -0.60 19.03 -3.96
C GLN A 224 0.60 18.77 -4.88
N TRP A 225 0.31 18.22 -6.06
CA TRP A 225 1.30 18.02 -7.13
C TRP A 225 2.45 17.09 -6.75
N GLY A 226 2.23 16.08 -5.89
CA GLY A 226 3.26 15.09 -5.57
C GLY A 226 4.25 15.54 -4.49
N LYS A 227 4.08 16.75 -3.96
CA LYS A 227 4.98 17.31 -2.94
C LYS A 227 4.89 16.53 -1.62
N LEU A 228 3.75 15.92 -1.30
CA LEU A 228 3.60 15.11 -0.09
C LEU A 228 4.29 13.75 -0.26
N LEU A 229 4.25 13.16 -1.45
CA LEU A 229 5.10 12.01 -1.80
C LEU A 229 6.59 12.35 -1.63
N GLY A 230 7.01 13.53 -2.10
CA GLY A 230 8.38 14.00 -1.90
C GLY A 230 8.76 14.10 -0.42
N GLY A 231 7.85 14.62 0.42
CA GLY A 231 8.01 14.64 1.88
C GLY A 231 8.12 13.23 2.49
N TYR A 232 7.32 12.27 2.01
CA TYR A 232 7.42 10.87 2.40
C TYR A 232 8.80 10.28 2.08
N LEU A 233 9.31 10.48 0.85
CA LEU A 233 10.61 9.93 0.44
C LEU A 233 11.76 10.49 1.28
N ILE A 234 11.70 11.79 1.63
CA ILE A 234 12.65 12.43 2.54
C ILE A 234 12.56 11.80 3.93
N TRP A 235 11.35 11.72 4.50
CA TRP A 235 11.15 11.16 5.84
C TRP A 235 11.59 9.70 5.95
N TYR A 236 11.19 8.88 4.98
CA TYR A 236 11.56 7.48 4.89
C TYR A 236 13.08 7.32 4.73
N GLY A 237 13.69 8.08 3.80
CA GLY A 237 15.12 8.00 3.55
C GLY A 237 15.96 8.41 4.77
N VAL A 238 15.56 9.47 5.48
CA VAL A 238 16.23 9.88 6.74
C VAL A 238 16.13 8.77 7.78
N GLY A 239 14.93 8.26 8.05
CA GLY A 239 14.75 7.16 9.02
C GLY A 239 15.54 5.92 8.63
N ARG A 240 15.46 5.51 7.35
CA ARG A 240 16.17 4.33 6.83
C ARG A 240 17.68 4.46 6.98
N SER A 241 18.24 5.66 6.75
CA SER A 241 19.68 5.90 6.94
C SER A 241 20.13 5.70 8.40
N VAL A 242 19.28 6.02 9.38
CA VAL A 242 19.57 5.84 10.80
C VAL A 242 19.37 4.37 11.21
N PHE A 243 18.19 3.80 10.96
CA PHE A 243 17.87 2.45 11.45
C PHE A 243 18.73 1.36 10.82
N GLU A 244 19.18 1.54 9.58
CA GLU A 244 20.08 0.59 8.93
C GLU A 244 21.45 0.48 9.63
N THR A 245 21.88 1.52 10.36
CA THR A 245 23.12 1.46 11.16
C THR A 245 22.95 0.72 12.49
N ILE A 246 21.71 0.60 12.97
CA ILE A 246 21.37 -0.08 14.23
C ILE A 246 21.09 -1.57 13.98
N ARG A 247 20.77 -1.97 12.74
CA ARG A 247 20.40 -3.35 12.40
C ARG A 247 21.59 -4.31 12.46
N LEU A 248 21.32 -5.51 12.97
CA LEU A 248 22.33 -6.55 13.14
C LEU A 248 22.57 -7.37 11.85
N ASP A 249 21.60 -7.40 10.95
CA ASP A 249 21.63 -8.26 9.75
C ASP A 249 22.85 -8.02 8.85
N PRO A 250 23.37 -9.06 8.18
CA PRO A 250 24.39 -8.90 7.15
C PRO A 250 23.82 -8.10 5.97
N SER A 251 24.62 -7.17 5.44
CA SER A 251 24.22 -6.34 4.30
C SER A 251 25.40 -6.10 3.39
N GLU A 252 25.13 -6.04 2.10
CA GLU A 252 26.13 -5.70 1.09
C GLU A 252 26.66 -4.28 1.32
N LEU A 253 27.98 -4.16 1.26
CA LEU A 253 28.68 -2.88 1.42
C LEU A 253 29.09 -2.38 0.03
N PHE A 254 28.77 -1.11 -0.23
CA PHE A 254 29.27 -0.36 -1.37
C PHE A 254 30.00 0.87 -0.85
N LEU A 255 31.29 1.02 -1.20
CA LEU A 255 32.17 2.08 -0.70
C LEU A 255 32.22 2.15 0.84
N GLY A 256 32.21 0.99 1.52
CA GLY A 256 32.27 0.90 2.98
C GLY A 256 30.96 1.24 3.70
N VAL A 257 29.87 1.49 2.96
CA VAL A 257 28.54 1.81 3.50
C VAL A 257 27.51 0.80 2.96
N ARG A 258 26.54 0.41 3.79
CA ARG A 258 25.47 -0.52 3.38
C ARG A 258 24.70 0.01 2.17
N VAL A 259 24.43 -0.83 1.17
CA VAL A 259 23.70 -0.45 -0.08
C VAL A 259 22.34 0.17 0.24
N ASN A 260 21.67 -0.29 1.29
CA ASN A 260 20.40 0.26 1.74
C ASN A 260 20.48 1.73 2.20
N VAL A 261 21.63 2.17 2.73
CA VAL A 261 21.85 3.58 3.11
C VAL A 261 22.02 4.43 1.85
N TRP A 262 22.69 3.93 0.81
CA TRP A 262 22.75 4.61 -0.49
C TRP A 262 21.36 4.77 -1.11
N ALA A 263 20.55 3.71 -1.10
CA ALA A 263 19.16 3.77 -1.56
C ALA A 263 18.33 4.78 -0.74
N ALA A 264 18.56 4.87 0.57
CA ALA A 264 17.91 5.84 1.44
C ALA A 264 18.27 7.29 1.05
N TRP A 265 19.55 7.59 0.82
CA TRP A 265 19.98 8.91 0.35
C TRP A 265 19.47 9.24 -1.05
N ALA A 266 19.42 8.26 -1.95
CA ALA A 266 18.79 8.42 -3.26
C ALA A 266 17.30 8.78 -3.14
N ALA A 267 16.58 8.15 -2.19
CA ALA A 267 15.19 8.49 -1.90
C ALA A 267 15.05 9.93 -1.37
N VAL A 268 15.92 10.36 -0.45
CA VAL A 268 15.94 11.76 0.03
C VAL A 268 16.15 12.73 -1.12
N LEU A 269 17.17 12.49 -1.96
CA LEU A 269 17.48 13.35 -3.10
C LEU A 269 16.30 13.41 -4.09
N LEU A 270 15.71 12.26 -4.41
CA LEU A 270 14.54 12.19 -5.28
C LEU A 270 13.35 12.97 -4.68
N GLY A 271 13.10 12.83 -3.39
CA GLY A 271 12.05 13.59 -2.69
C GLY A 271 12.27 15.10 -2.75
N ILE A 272 13.51 15.57 -2.54
CA ILE A 272 13.88 16.98 -2.67
C ILE A 272 13.65 17.47 -4.10
N ILE A 273 14.10 16.69 -5.11
CA ILE A 273 13.92 17.03 -6.52
C ILE A 273 12.43 17.15 -6.86
N ILE A 274 11.59 16.19 -6.43
CA ILE A 274 10.13 16.23 -6.63
C ILE A 274 9.56 17.51 -6.03
N VAL A 275 9.88 17.84 -4.77
CA VAL A 275 9.35 19.05 -4.12
C VAL A 275 9.76 20.32 -4.87
N ILE A 276 11.03 20.45 -5.24
CA ILE A 276 11.55 21.65 -5.93
C ILE A 276 10.95 21.79 -7.32
N VAL A 277 10.95 20.72 -8.12
CA VAL A 277 10.45 20.74 -9.50
C VAL A 277 8.94 21.01 -9.51
N GLN A 278 8.19 20.33 -8.65
CA GLN A 278 6.73 20.51 -8.60
C GLN A 278 6.34 21.88 -8.07
N ARG A 279 7.11 22.45 -7.13
CA ARG A 279 6.92 23.84 -6.68
C ARG A 279 7.16 24.86 -7.79
N ARG A 280 8.15 24.61 -8.67
CA ARG A 280 8.47 25.52 -9.79
C ARG A 280 7.48 25.38 -10.96
N ARG A 281 7.05 24.16 -11.27
CA ARG A 281 6.14 23.89 -12.41
C ARG A 281 4.68 24.17 -12.10
N HIS A 282 4.29 24.07 -10.83
CA HIS A 282 2.89 24.21 -10.41
C HIS A 282 2.75 25.24 -9.28
N PRO A 283 2.80 26.56 -9.59
CA PRO A 283 2.62 27.62 -8.61
C PRO A 283 1.16 27.76 -8.13
N GLY A 284 0.19 27.25 -8.91
CA GLY A 284 -1.23 27.29 -8.58
C GLY A 284 -1.75 26.02 -7.90
N ALA A 285 -3.00 26.09 -7.43
CA ALA A 285 -3.71 24.93 -6.91
C ALA A 285 -4.00 23.90 -8.00
N GLU A 286 -4.03 22.64 -7.63
CA GLU A 286 -4.47 21.55 -8.49
C GLU A 286 -5.97 21.69 -8.81
N PRO A 287 -6.38 21.65 -10.10
CA PRO A 287 -7.80 21.79 -10.48
C PRO A 287 -8.73 20.73 -9.91
N GLY A 288 -8.18 19.55 -9.58
CA GLY A 288 -8.92 18.40 -9.04
C GLY A 288 -8.13 17.10 -9.20
N PRO A 289 -8.68 15.97 -8.75
CA PRO A 289 -8.01 14.68 -8.79
C PRO A 289 -8.04 14.03 -10.18
N TYR A 290 -8.92 14.46 -11.09
CA TYR A 290 -9.07 13.89 -12.44
C TYR A 290 -8.45 14.76 -13.53
N VAL A 291 -7.82 14.12 -14.51
CA VAL A 291 -7.41 14.77 -15.76
C VAL A 291 -8.65 15.40 -16.45
N ALA A 292 -8.43 16.50 -17.19
CA ALA A 292 -9.51 17.20 -17.87
C ALA A 292 -10.35 16.26 -18.75
N GLY A 293 -11.68 16.33 -18.65
CA GLY A 293 -12.62 15.48 -19.38
C GLY A 293 -12.82 14.06 -18.81
N ARG A 294 -12.17 13.71 -17.69
CA ARG A 294 -12.32 12.41 -17.00
C ARG A 294 -12.93 12.56 -15.61
N GLY A 295 -13.60 13.68 -15.33
CA GLY A 295 -14.21 13.93 -14.02
C GLY A 295 -15.31 12.91 -13.72
N TRP A 296 -15.35 12.45 -12.49
CA TRP A 296 -16.47 11.66 -12.00
C TRP A 296 -17.68 12.55 -11.74
N THR A 297 -18.82 12.16 -12.31
CA THR A 297 -20.13 12.70 -11.96
C THR A 297 -20.85 11.63 -11.18
N PRO A 298 -21.31 11.88 -9.93
CA PRO A 298 -22.20 10.96 -9.26
C PRO A 298 -23.40 10.73 -10.18
N GLU A 299 -23.70 9.47 -10.53
CA GLU A 299 -24.97 9.19 -11.17
C GLU A 299 -26.06 9.75 -10.25
N ALA A 300 -26.91 10.64 -10.79
CA ALA A 300 -28.14 11.00 -10.11
C ALA A 300 -28.84 9.68 -9.81
N GLY A 301 -29.10 9.42 -8.53
CA GLY A 301 -29.52 8.11 -8.04
C GLY A 301 -30.52 7.50 -9.01
N VAL A 302 -30.26 6.26 -9.44
CA VAL A 302 -31.19 5.50 -10.26
C VAL A 302 -32.52 5.54 -9.53
N ASP A 303 -33.46 6.35 -10.03
CA ASP A 303 -34.82 6.41 -9.53
C ASP A 303 -35.39 5.02 -9.84
N SER A 304 -35.36 4.15 -8.84
CA SER A 304 -35.90 2.79 -8.90
C SER A 304 -37.44 2.77 -9.06
N GLU A 305 -38.06 3.91 -9.37
CA GLU A 305 -39.47 4.03 -9.76
C GLU A 305 -39.76 3.62 -11.21
N ALA A 306 -38.74 3.27 -12.01
CA ALA A 306 -38.97 2.51 -13.24
C ALA A 306 -39.34 1.05 -12.91
N VAL A 307 -40.51 0.87 -12.30
CA VAL A 307 -41.21 -0.41 -12.24
C VAL A 307 -41.56 -0.75 -13.68
N TYR A 308 -40.82 -1.68 -14.27
CA TYR A 308 -41.21 -2.31 -15.53
C TYR A 308 -42.52 -3.08 -15.28
N THR A 309 -43.65 -2.46 -15.59
CA THR A 309 -44.96 -3.14 -15.61
C THR A 309 -45.03 -4.02 -16.86
N GLU A 310 -45.48 -5.27 -16.70
CA GLU A 310 -45.61 -6.27 -17.79
C GLU A 310 -46.48 -5.82 -18.98
N THR A 311 -47.19 -4.70 -18.87
CA THR A 311 -47.91 -4.06 -19.98
C THR A 311 -47.00 -3.58 -21.12
N ASP A 312 -45.70 -3.38 -20.88
CA ASP A 312 -44.77 -2.91 -21.92
C ASP A 312 -44.29 -4.03 -22.87
N LEU A 313 -44.63 -5.30 -22.58
CA LEU A 313 -44.28 -6.47 -23.41
C LEU A 313 -45.45 -6.99 -24.25
N ALA A 314 -46.67 -6.47 -24.08
CA ALA A 314 -47.86 -6.94 -24.77
C ALA A 314 -48.49 -5.82 -25.61
N GLY A 315 -47.93 -5.56 -26.80
CA GLY A 315 -48.51 -4.55 -27.67
C GLY A 315 -47.82 -4.36 -29.02
N ASN A 316 -47.51 -5.43 -29.74
CA ASN A 316 -47.35 -5.32 -31.18
C ASN A 316 -48.35 -6.27 -31.84
N ASP A 317 -49.47 -5.72 -32.30
CA ASP A 317 -49.92 -5.95 -33.67
C ASP A 317 -51.14 -5.09 -34.04
N ALA A 318 -51.01 -4.48 -35.23
CA ALA A 318 -52.04 -4.01 -36.14
C ALA A 318 -52.75 -2.67 -35.86
N ALA A 319 -52.33 -1.67 -36.65
CA ALA A 319 -53.13 -0.89 -37.62
C ALA A 319 -52.86 0.63 -37.49
N LEU A 320 -52.05 1.18 -38.38
CA LEU A 320 -52.47 1.89 -39.60
C LEU A 320 -52.66 3.41 -39.41
N VAL A 321 -51.99 4.13 -40.32
CA VAL A 321 -52.29 5.47 -40.85
C VAL A 321 -51.61 6.66 -40.14
N ALA A 322 -50.60 7.17 -40.86
CA ALA A 322 -50.38 8.57 -41.29
C ALA A 322 -50.54 9.72 -40.25
N GLU A 323 -49.81 10.82 -40.26
CA GLU A 323 -48.98 11.50 -41.24
C GLU A 323 -48.24 12.62 -40.48
N LYS A 324 -47.21 13.17 -41.13
CA LYS A 324 -46.47 14.39 -40.73
C LYS A 324 -47.37 15.59 -40.39
N SER A 325 -46.98 16.37 -39.38
CA SER A 325 -46.82 17.84 -39.41
C SER A 325 -46.47 18.31 -37.99
N GLY A 326 -45.49 19.18 -37.76
CA GLY A 326 -45.60 20.62 -37.93
C GLY A 326 -45.28 21.28 -36.57
N ALA A 327 -44.38 22.25 -36.55
CA ALA A 327 -43.87 22.90 -35.34
C ALA A 327 -44.88 23.94 -34.74
N PRO A 328 -44.46 24.83 -33.84
CA PRO A 328 -44.91 24.99 -32.45
C PRO A 328 -46.03 26.04 -32.25
N SER A 329 -46.64 26.12 -31.06
CA SER A 329 -47.39 27.32 -30.65
C SER A 329 -47.29 27.61 -29.16
N ALA A 330 -46.91 28.85 -28.88
CA ALA A 330 -47.12 29.56 -27.64
C ALA A 330 -48.61 29.76 -27.35
N THR A 331 -48.97 30.01 -26.08
CA THR A 331 -50.10 30.86 -25.73
C THR A 331 -49.79 31.66 -24.46
N SER A 332 -50.14 32.93 -24.57
CA SER A 332 -49.96 34.07 -23.68
C SER A 332 -51.18 34.34 -22.80
N GLY A 333 -50.95 34.90 -21.61
CA GLY A 333 -51.81 35.92 -20.96
C GLY A 333 -53.10 35.43 -20.28
N PRO A 334 -53.60 36.19 -19.28
CA PRO A 334 -53.95 37.59 -19.52
C PRO A 334 -53.44 38.60 -18.48
N ALA A 335 -53.29 39.84 -18.95
CA ALA A 335 -53.15 41.06 -18.18
C ALA A 335 -54.46 41.86 -18.22
N ALA A 336 -54.77 42.59 -17.13
CA ALA A 336 -55.44 43.89 -17.09
C ALA A 336 -55.52 44.32 -15.60
N ASN A 337 -54.67 45.23 -15.10
CA ASN A 337 -54.77 46.70 -15.14
C ASN A 337 -56.03 47.30 -14.49
N ALA A 338 -55.83 47.95 -13.34
CA ALA A 338 -56.13 49.37 -13.11
C ALA A 338 -55.14 49.93 -12.09
#